data_AF-A0A7Z9U9P1-F1
#
_entry.id   AF-A0A7Z9U9P1-F1
#
_cell.length_a   1.000
_cell.length_b   1.000
_cell.length_c   1.000
_cell.angle_alpha   90.00
_cell.angle_beta   90.00
_cell.angle_gamma   90.00
#
_symmetry.space_group_name_H-M   'P 1'
#
loop_
_entity.id
_entity.type
_entity.pdbx_description
1 polymer ?
#
loop_
_entity_poly.entity_id
_entity_poly.type
_entity_poly.pdbx_seq_one_letter_code
_entity_poly.pdbx_strand_id
1 'polypeptide(L)'
;MNVLHHLPNWAKAPTRNFIDHSSIEGTTSTPLTEETFVESFKRGAGAAELAAYDEVPREDQAMGRPGVVSRNGLTIYHSGDSSKSRGEFEVVLNSRRRGLEYVTYVHSRGSNEFSVLRMINDEGDVEVEGSKVKKTAQGPDGFFLSGNFYL
;
A
#
# COMPACT_ATOMS: atom_id res chain seq x y z
N MET A 1 6.10 -14.53 -1.65
CA MET A 1 7.20 -13.66 -1.19
C MET A 1 6.56 -12.64 -0.27
N ASN A 2 7.04 -12.41 0.94
CA ASN A 2 6.41 -11.46 1.87
C ASN A 2 6.98 -10.06 1.59
N VAL A 3 6.20 -9.20 0.93
CA VAL A 3 6.66 -7.86 0.52
C VAL A 3 6.84 -6.90 1.70
N LEU A 4 6.22 -7.20 2.85
CA LEU A 4 6.33 -6.36 4.06
C LEU A 4 7.76 -6.30 4.63
N HIS A 5 8.63 -7.27 4.32
CA HIS A 5 10.04 -7.21 4.72
C HIS A 5 10.79 -6.04 4.06
N HIS A 6 10.27 -5.51 2.95
CA HIS A 6 10.86 -4.39 2.22
C HIS A 6 10.41 -3.02 2.75
N LEU A 7 9.49 -2.97 3.72
CA LEU A 7 9.15 -1.73 4.41
C LEU A 7 10.38 -1.18 5.16
N PRO A 8 10.60 0.14 5.19
CA PRO A 8 11.56 0.73 6.10
C PRO A 8 11.17 0.41 7.54
N ASN A 9 12.15 0.35 8.45
CA ASN A 9 11.92 -0.13 9.82
C ASN A 9 10.82 0.65 10.55
N TRP A 10 10.75 1.97 10.33
CA TRP A 10 9.74 2.84 10.91
C TRP A 10 8.31 2.54 10.43
N ALA A 11 8.16 2.01 9.22
CA ALA A 11 6.86 1.72 8.60
C ALA A 11 6.32 0.32 8.93
N LYS A 12 7.16 -0.59 9.46
CA LYS A 12 6.77 -1.99 9.69
C LYS A 12 5.66 -2.14 10.72
N ALA A 13 5.85 -1.56 11.91
CA ALA A 13 4.89 -1.62 13.00
C ALA A 13 3.54 -0.96 12.64
N PRO A 14 3.49 0.29 12.12
CA PRO A 14 2.21 0.90 11.75
C PRO A 14 1.52 0.15 10.61
N THR A 15 2.25 -0.36 9.61
CA THR A 15 1.63 -1.20 8.56
C THR A 15 1.03 -2.46 9.13
N ARG A 16 1.73 -3.12 10.08
CA ARG A 16 1.22 -4.32 10.75
C ARG A 16 -0.05 -4.01 11.56
N ASN A 17 -0.02 -2.94 12.34
CA ASN A 17 -1.18 -2.50 13.11
C ASN A 17 -2.39 -2.20 12.19
N PHE A 18 -2.16 -1.53 11.06
CA PHE A 18 -3.20 -1.29 10.07
C PHE A 18 -3.79 -2.60 9.49
N ILE A 19 -2.93 -3.55 9.11
CA ILE A 19 -3.35 -4.87 8.59
C ILE A 19 -4.20 -5.61 9.63
N ASP A 20 -3.74 -5.62 10.88
CA ASP A 20 -4.35 -6.32 12.01
C ASP A 20 -5.52 -5.53 12.64
N HIS A 21 -5.87 -4.35 12.09
CA HIS A 21 -6.89 -3.44 12.62
C HIS A 21 -6.66 -3.07 14.10
N SER A 22 -5.39 -2.93 14.48
CA SER A 22 -4.95 -2.45 15.79
C SER A 22 -4.70 -0.93 15.74
N SER A 23 -4.81 -0.27 16.89
CA SER A 23 -4.59 1.17 17.00
C SER A 23 -3.17 1.59 16.61
N ILE A 24 -3.06 2.71 15.91
CA ILE A 24 -1.81 3.45 15.71
C ILE A 24 -1.97 4.75 16.49
N GLU A 25 -1.12 4.98 17.48
CA GLU A 25 -1.16 6.20 18.29
C GLU A 25 -1.07 7.44 17.38
N GLY A 26 -1.83 8.50 17.69
CA GLY A 26 -1.87 9.71 16.85
C GLY A 26 -2.78 9.64 15.62
N THR A 27 -3.44 8.50 15.38
CA THR A 27 -4.40 8.32 14.28
C THR A 27 -5.83 8.16 14.77
N THR A 28 -6.78 8.45 13.89
CA THR A 28 -8.22 8.25 14.09
C THR A 28 -8.77 7.33 13.01
N SER A 29 -9.75 6.51 13.37
CA SER A 29 -10.45 5.62 12.45
C SER A 29 -11.91 6.05 12.33
N THR A 30 -12.37 6.24 11.10
CA THR A 30 -13.75 6.62 10.78
C THR A 30 -14.38 5.62 9.82
N PRO A 31 -15.71 5.46 9.82
CA PRO A 31 -16.40 4.67 8.82
C PRO A 31 -16.06 5.16 7.41
N LEU A 32 -15.82 4.22 6.51
CA LEU A 32 -15.48 4.54 5.13
C LEU A 32 -16.66 5.25 4.44
N THR A 33 -16.37 6.37 3.78
CA THR A 33 -17.32 7.07 2.90
C THR A 33 -17.05 6.72 1.44
N GLU A 34 -18.01 6.93 0.55
CA GLU A 34 -17.80 6.73 -0.88
C GLU A 34 -16.66 7.60 -1.42
N GLU A 35 -16.57 8.84 -0.96
CA GLU A 35 -15.50 9.78 -1.34
C GLU A 35 -14.11 9.28 -0.91
N THR A 36 -13.95 8.94 0.37
CA THR A 36 -12.67 8.44 0.91
C THR A 36 -12.27 7.09 0.30
N PHE A 37 -13.26 6.25 -0.04
CA PHE A 37 -13.04 5.02 -0.80
C PHE A 37 -12.48 5.31 -2.19
N VAL A 38 -13.15 6.17 -2.98
CA VAL A 38 -12.74 6.46 -4.36
C VAL A 38 -11.36 7.10 -4.39
N GLU A 39 -11.06 8.00 -3.47
CA GLU A 39 -9.74 8.62 -3.37
C GLU A 39 -8.65 7.59 -3.05
N SER A 40 -8.88 6.76 -2.03
CA SER A 40 -7.94 5.70 -1.66
C SER A 40 -7.76 4.66 -2.77
N PHE A 41 -8.84 4.29 -3.44
CA PHE A 41 -8.82 3.37 -4.56
C PHE A 41 -8.00 3.91 -5.71
N LYS A 42 -8.17 5.18 -6.11
CA LYS A 42 -7.34 5.81 -7.16
C LYS A 42 -5.85 5.76 -6.81
N ARG A 43 -5.51 6.02 -5.54
CA ARG A 43 -4.12 5.97 -5.06
C ARG A 43 -3.55 4.55 -5.13
N GLY A 44 -4.29 3.56 -4.64
CA GLY A 44 -3.85 2.16 -4.69
C GLY A 44 -3.84 1.56 -6.10
N ALA A 45 -4.78 1.97 -6.97
CA ALA A 45 -4.83 1.57 -8.37
C ALA A 45 -3.60 2.08 -9.14
N GLY A 46 -3.17 3.33 -8.92
CA GLY A 46 -1.92 3.82 -9.52
C GLY A 46 -0.69 3.02 -9.09
N ALA A 47 -0.63 2.63 -7.82
CA ALA A 47 0.42 1.76 -7.30
C ALA A 47 0.40 0.34 -7.91
N ALA A 48 -0.79 -0.25 -8.05
CA ALA A 48 -0.98 -1.55 -8.68
C ALA A 48 -0.68 -1.53 -10.18
N GLU A 49 -1.07 -0.45 -10.88
CA GLU A 49 -0.80 -0.23 -12.30
C GLU A 49 0.71 -0.10 -12.55
N LEU A 50 1.44 0.65 -11.70
CA LEU A 50 2.90 0.73 -11.78
C LEU A 50 3.59 -0.63 -11.58
N ALA A 51 3.02 -1.50 -10.74
CA ALA A 51 3.49 -2.87 -10.56
C ALA A 51 3.11 -3.78 -11.76
N ALA A 52 1.94 -3.57 -12.38
CA ALA A 52 1.50 -4.35 -13.54
C ALA A 52 2.30 -4.03 -14.82
N TYR A 53 2.75 -2.78 -14.98
CA TYR A 53 3.68 -2.39 -16.07
C TYR A 53 5.10 -2.96 -15.91
N ASP A 54 5.35 -3.78 -14.88
CA ASP A 54 6.55 -4.61 -14.74
C ASP A 54 6.47 -5.91 -15.54
N GLU A 55 5.28 -6.31 -16.05
CA GLU A 55 5.19 -7.39 -17.04
C GLU A 55 5.71 -6.95 -18.43
N VAL A 56 6.82 -6.21 -18.50
CA VAL A 56 7.60 -6.08 -19.74
C VAL A 56 8.26 -7.43 -19.98
N PRO A 57 7.86 -8.19 -21.02
CA PRO A 57 8.43 -9.51 -21.23
C PRO A 57 9.94 -9.38 -21.44
N ARG A 58 10.73 -9.97 -20.52
CA ARG A 58 12.19 -10.23 -20.57
C ARG A 58 13.15 -9.27 -19.84
N GLU A 59 12.70 -8.21 -19.14
CA GLU A 59 13.62 -7.39 -18.31
C GLU A 59 13.82 -7.94 -16.89
N ASP A 60 12.76 -8.43 -16.22
CA ASP A 60 12.85 -8.92 -14.84
C ASP A 60 13.63 -10.23 -14.69
N GLN A 61 13.54 -11.10 -15.70
CA GLN A 61 14.35 -12.32 -15.76
C GLN A 61 15.85 -12.02 -15.93
N ALA A 62 16.22 -10.86 -16.47
CA ALA A 62 17.62 -10.50 -16.71
C ALA A 62 18.33 -9.94 -15.45
N MET A 63 17.57 -9.43 -14.47
CA MET A 63 18.09 -8.80 -13.24
C MET A 63 18.07 -9.73 -12.01
N GLY A 64 17.49 -10.93 -12.11
CA GLY A 64 17.48 -11.94 -11.05
C GLY A 64 16.71 -11.55 -9.77
N ARG A 65 15.84 -10.52 -9.84
CA ARG A 65 15.03 -10.02 -8.72
C ARG A 65 13.55 -9.96 -9.10
N PRO A 66 12.88 -11.11 -9.28
CA PRO A 66 11.44 -11.13 -9.55
C PRO A 66 10.69 -10.39 -8.43
N GLY A 67 9.74 -9.53 -8.80
CA GLY A 67 8.93 -8.76 -7.85
C GLY A 67 9.51 -7.41 -7.42
N VAL A 68 10.51 -6.86 -8.12
CA VAL A 68 11.13 -5.57 -7.78
C VAL A 68 11.31 -4.66 -9.00
N VAL A 69 10.67 -3.49 -8.98
CA VAL A 69 10.80 -2.43 -10.00
C VAL A 69 11.52 -1.23 -9.41
N SER A 70 12.44 -0.60 -10.15
CA SER A 70 13.03 0.68 -9.76
C SER A 70 12.90 1.70 -10.89
N ARG A 71 12.18 2.80 -10.66
CA ARG A 71 11.95 3.87 -11.64
C ARG A 71 12.00 5.23 -10.96
N ASN A 72 12.84 6.15 -11.44
CA ASN A 72 12.86 7.57 -11.01
C ASN A 72 12.91 7.80 -9.48
N GLY A 73 13.66 6.97 -8.73
CA GLY A 73 13.76 7.06 -7.27
C GLY A 73 12.61 6.40 -6.49
N LEU A 74 11.67 5.76 -7.18
CA LEU A 74 10.65 4.86 -6.62
C LEU A 74 11.12 3.41 -6.75
N THR A 75 11.05 2.67 -5.65
CA THR A 75 11.22 1.21 -5.63
C THR A 75 9.89 0.56 -5.32
N ILE A 76 9.48 -0.40 -6.13
CA ILE A 76 8.21 -1.11 -6.03
C ILE A 76 8.53 -2.58 -5.77
N TYR A 77 8.03 -3.12 -4.67
CA TYR A 77 8.10 -4.53 -4.33
C TYR A 77 6.71 -5.11 -4.48
N HIS A 78 6.54 -6.19 -5.21
CA HIS A 78 5.22 -6.78 -5.39
C HIS A 78 5.26 -8.31 -5.31
N SER A 79 4.12 -8.88 -4.95
CA SER A 79 3.89 -10.32 -5.02
C SER A 79 2.46 -10.61 -5.45
N GLY A 80 2.24 -11.76 -6.07
CA GLY A 80 0.96 -12.10 -6.67
C GLY A 80 0.85 -11.66 -8.12
N ASP A 81 -0.36 -11.63 -8.64
CA ASP A 81 -0.66 -11.36 -10.04
C ASP A 81 -1.65 -10.18 -10.10
N SER A 82 -1.12 -8.98 -10.38
CA SER A 82 -1.89 -7.75 -10.53
C SER A 82 -2.53 -7.59 -11.92
N SER A 83 -2.09 -8.37 -12.92
CA SER A 83 -2.60 -8.33 -14.30
C SER A 83 -3.93 -9.07 -14.45
N LYS A 84 -4.22 -10.04 -13.56
CA LYS A 84 -5.53 -10.67 -13.45
C LYS A 84 -6.42 -9.89 -12.48
N SER A 85 -7.49 -9.31 -13.00
CA SER A 85 -8.59 -8.61 -12.27
C SER A 85 -9.29 -9.42 -11.15
N ARG A 86 -8.85 -10.65 -10.88
CA ARG A 86 -9.31 -11.54 -9.80
C ARG A 86 -8.17 -12.10 -8.95
N GLY A 87 -6.93 -11.68 -9.20
CA GLY A 87 -5.74 -12.12 -8.50
C GLY A 87 -5.65 -11.55 -7.10
N GLU A 88 -4.95 -12.28 -6.22
CA GLU A 88 -4.44 -11.71 -4.98
C GLU A 88 -3.11 -11.04 -5.31
N PHE A 89 -2.95 -9.78 -4.90
CA PHE A 89 -1.69 -9.07 -5.06
C PHE A 89 -1.39 -8.19 -3.85
N GLU A 90 -0.10 -8.01 -3.59
CA GLU A 90 0.42 -7.18 -2.53
C GLU A 90 1.57 -6.35 -3.07
N VAL A 91 1.59 -5.05 -2.80
CA VAL A 91 2.60 -4.10 -3.28
C VAL A 91 3.08 -3.21 -2.14
N VAL A 92 4.39 -2.98 -2.08
CA VAL A 92 5.04 -1.95 -1.26
C VAL A 92 5.81 -1.02 -2.18
N LEU A 93 5.49 0.27 -2.10
CA LEU A 93 6.15 1.33 -2.84
C LEU A 93 6.94 2.17 -1.86
N ASN A 94 8.24 2.29 -2.08
CA ASN A 94 9.13 3.13 -1.29
C ASN A 94 9.76 4.19 -2.19
N SER A 95 9.73 5.45 -1.80
CA SER A 95 10.48 6.50 -2.48
C SER A 95 11.02 7.52 -1.51
N ARG A 96 12.07 8.23 -1.91
CA ARG A 96 12.59 9.37 -1.16
C ARG A 96 12.73 10.58 -2.06
N ARG A 97 12.13 11.71 -1.67
CA ARG A 97 12.17 12.94 -2.46
C ARG A 97 12.21 14.16 -1.54
N ARG A 98 13.21 15.03 -1.74
CA ARG A 98 13.38 16.29 -0.98
C ARG A 98 13.39 16.07 0.55
N GLY A 99 14.13 15.08 1.04
CA GLY A 99 14.21 14.75 2.47
C GLY A 99 13.15 13.76 2.93
N LEU A 100 11.93 13.86 2.39
CA LEU A 100 10.77 13.05 2.74
C LEU A 100 10.87 11.60 2.25
N GLU A 101 10.51 10.65 3.12
CA GLU A 101 10.36 9.24 2.77
C GLU A 101 8.88 8.89 2.62
N TYR A 102 8.52 8.29 1.49
CA TYR A 102 7.15 7.89 1.18
C TYR A 102 7.06 6.37 1.14
N VAL A 103 6.04 5.85 1.81
CA VAL A 103 5.67 4.43 1.77
C VAL A 103 4.22 4.33 1.33
N THR A 104 3.93 3.44 0.38
CA THR A 104 2.56 3.05 0.04
C THR A 104 2.46 1.53 0.02
N TYR A 105 1.60 0.99 0.88
CA TYR A 105 1.22 -0.40 0.90
C TYR A 105 -0.13 -0.57 0.22
N VAL A 106 -0.23 -1.55 -0.67
CA VAL A 106 -1.48 -1.94 -1.33
C VAL A 106 -1.65 -3.44 -1.19
N HIS A 107 -2.84 -3.87 -0.82
CA HIS A 107 -3.21 -5.27 -0.79
C HIS A 107 -4.60 -5.43 -1.39
N SER A 108 -4.70 -6.37 -2.32
CA SER A 108 -5.97 -6.78 -2.90
C SER A 108 -6.11 -8.29 -2.80
N ARG A 109 -7.27 -8.74 -2.34
CA ARG A 109 -7.61 -10.16 -2.28
C ARG A 109 -8.81 -10.45 -3.18
N GLY A 110 -8.52 -10.73 -4.45
CA GLY A 110 -9.55 -10.93 -5.47
C GLY A 110 -10.49 -9.72 -5.56
N SER A 111 -11.80 -9.96 -5.68
CA SER A 111 -12.81 -8.89 -5.72
C SER A 111 -13.36 -8.47 -4.35
N ASN A 112 -12.80 -9.01 -3.26
CA ASN A 112 -13.46 -9.01 -1.95
C ASN A 112 -12.78 -8.16 -0.90
N GLU A 113 -11.49 -7.88 -1.02
CA GLU A 113 -10.76 -7.04 -0.08
C GLU A 113 -9.80 -6.13 -0.83
N PHE A 114 -9.77 -4.87 -0.42
CA PHE A 114 -8.84 -3.88 -0.93
C PHE A 114 -8.37 -3.00 0.23
N SER A 115 -7.06 -2.91 0.39
CA SER A 115 -6.41 -2.11 1.44
C SER A 115 -5.34 -1.22 0.82
N VAL A 116 -5.32 0.04 1.22
CA VAL A 116 -4.27 0.99 0.85
C VAL A 116 -3.84 1.71 2.11
N LEU A 117 -2.53 1.79 2.36
CA LEU A 117 -1.95 2.58 3.43
C LEU A 117 -0.81 3.41 2.85
N ARG A 118 -0.85 4.71 3.10
CA ARG A 118 0.18 5.67 2.72
C ARG A 118 0.76 6.27 3.99
N MET A 119 2.08 6.41 3.99
CA MET A 119 2.80 7.09 5.04
C MET A 119 3.85 8.01 4.44
N ILE A 120 4.01 9.19 5.04
CA ILE A 120 5.06 10.15 4.70
C ILE A 120 5.84 10.42 5.98
N ASN A 121 7.14 10.19 5.96
CA ASN A 121 8.03 10.50 7.07
C ASN A 121 8.85 11.75 6.73
N ASP A 122 8.67 12.80 7.52
CA ASP A 122 9.50 14.00 7.55
C ASP A 122 10.33 14.02 8.84
N GLU A 123 11.55 13.48 8.76
CA GLU A 123 12.52 13.50 9.86
C GLU A 123 11.98 13.00 11.24
N GLY A 124 11.04 12.05 11.22
CA GLY A 124 10.42 11.50 12.43
C GLY A 124 8.95 11.85 12.59
N ASP A 125 8.46 12.91 11.94
CA ASP A 125 7.04 13.24 11.89
C ASP A 125 6.36 12.47 10.75
N VAL A 126 5.46 11.56 11.10
CA VAL A 126 4.87 10.60 10.16
C VAL A 126 3.39 10.89 9.95
N GLU A 127 3.04 11.36 8.76
CA GLU A 127 1.66 11.44 8.28
C GLU A 127 1.21 10.06 7.80
N VAL A 128 0.01 9.64 8.22
CA VAL A 128 -0.62 8.38 7.83
C VAL A 128 -2.00 8.60 7.27
N GLU A 129 -2.28 7.93 6.16
CA GLU A 129 -3.62 7.83 5.58
C GLU A 129 -3.82 6.44 4.99
N GLY A 130 -4.92 5.77 5.30
CA GLY A 130 -5.20 4.47 4.73
C GLY A 130 -6.67 4.11 4.75
N SER A 131 -7.08 3.19 3.88
CA SER A 131 -8.42 2.61 3.93
C SER A 131 -8.34 1.11 3.76
N LYS A 132 -9.24 0.42 4.45
CA LYS A 132 -9.47 -1.00 4.30
C LYS A 132 -10.92 -1.23 3.97
N VAL A 133 -11.16 -1.94 2.87
CA VAL A 133 -12.49 -2.25 2.36
C VAL A 133 -12.61 -3.74 2.22
N LYS A 134 -13.73 -4.26 2.69
CA LYS A 134 -14.14 -5.63 2.50
C LYS A 134 -15.55 -5.67 1.95
N LYS A 135 -15.76 -6.44 0.90
CA LYS A 135 -17.09 -6.70 0.36
C LYS A 135 -17.82 -7.67 1.30
N THR A 136 -18.97 -7.24 1.82
CA THR A 136 -19.86 -8.07 2.64
C THR A 136 -21.17 -8.35 1.89
N ALA A 137 -22.06 -9.15 2.46
CA ALA A 137 -23.39 -9.40 1.88
C ALA A 137 -24.27 -8.13 1.89
N GLN A 138 -23.98 -7.17 2.76
CA GLN A 138 -24.72 -5.92 2.97
C GLN A 138 -24.16 -4.76 2.13
N GLY A 139 -23.01 -4.93 1.50
CA GLY A 139 -22.30 -3.87 0.76
C GLY A 139 -20.82 -3.81 1.12
N PRO A 140 -20.07 -2.84 0.58
CA PRO A 140 -18.72 -2.56 1.05
C PRO A 140 -18.76 -2.11 2.51
N ASP A 141 -17.96 -2.76 3.35
CA ASP A 141 -17.72 -2.40 4.74
C ASP A 141 -16.23 -2.06 4.89
N GLY A 142 -15.91 -1.10 5.76
CA GLY A 142 -14.55 -0.64 5.87
C GLY A 142 -14.37 0.58 6.74
N PHE A 143 -13.10 0.96 6.90
CA PHE A 143 -12.72 2.15 7.64
C PHE A 143 -11.68 2.95 6.87
N PHE A 144 -11.65 4.24 7.17
CA PHE A 144 -10.57 5.15 6.82
C PHE A 144 -9.78 5.48 8.08
N LEU A 145 -8.46 5.42 7.97
CA LEU A 145 -7.50 5.74 9.00
C LEU A 145 -6.75 7.00 8.56
N SER A 146 -6.66 8.01 9.43
CA SER A 146 -5.77 9.14 9.20
C SER A 146 -5.24 9.76 10.49
N GLY A 147 -4.08 10.40 10.40
CA GLY A 147 -3.48 11.17 11.47
C GLY A 147 -1.98 11.25 11.36
N ASN A 148 -1.32 11.70 12.42
CA ASN A 148 0.13 11.88 12.46
C ASN A 148 0.69 11.29 13.75
N PHE A 149 1.90 10.73 13.70
CA PHE A 149 2.62 10.29 14.88
C PHE A 149 4.11 10.58 14.76
N TYR A 150 4.81 10.54 15.90
CA TYR A 150 6.25 10.75 15.96
C TYR A 150 7.01 9.44 16.25
N LEU A 151 8.16 9.24 15.60
CA LEU A 151 9.01 8.05 15.72
C LEU A 151 9.87 7.98 17.00
#